data_AF-Q18AA0-F1
#
_entry.id   AF-Q18AA0-F1
#
_cell.length_a   1.000
_cell.length_b   1.000
_cell.length_c   1.000
_cell.angle_alpha   90.00
_cell.angle_beta   90.00
_cell.angle_gamma   90.00
#
_symmetry.space_group_name_H-M   'P 1'
#
loop_
_entity.id
_entity.type
_entity.pdbx_description
1 polymer ?
#
loop_
_entity_poly.entity_id
_entity_poly.type
_entity_poly.pdbx_seq_one_letter_code
_entity_poly.pdbx_strand_id
1 'polypeptide(L)' 'MKELSKFRKNLGLTQKQLAERIGISKSYYSKIEGNFKKPGRGFLEKFKNTFPNEDMNIFFKQ' A
#
# COMPACT_ATOMS: atom_id res chain seq x y z
N MET A 1 2.73 -5.92 -7.72
CA MET A 1 2.58 -5.53 -6.29
C MET A 1 3.12 -6.53 -5.28
N LYS A 2 4.06 -7.40 -5.69
CA LYS A 2 4.77 -8.29 -4.77
C LYS A 2 5.52 -7.50 -3.68
N GLU A 3 6.09 -6.36 -4.04
CA GLU A 3 6.82 -5.48 -3.11
C GLU A 3 5.92 -4.87 -2.03
N LEU A 4 4.71 -4.39 -2.36
CA LEU A 4 3.78 -3.90 -1.34
C LEU A 4 3.33 -5.02 -0.38
N SER A 5 3.09 -6.22 -0.91
CA SER A 5 2.75 -7.38 -0.07
C SER A 5 3.91 -7.76 0.86
N LYS A 6 5.16 -7.72 0.37
CA LYS A 6 6.36 -7.91 1.21
C LYS A 6 6.48 -6.83 2.27
N PHE A 7 6.34 -5.56 1.92
CA PHE A 7 6.35 -4.44 2.86
C PHE A 7 5.34 -4.65 3.99
N ARG A 8 4.10 -4.97 3.64
CA ARG A 8 3.05 -5.29 4.61
C ARG A 8 3.44 -6.46 5.53
N LYS A 9 3.99 -7.53 4.97
CA LYS A 9 4.43 -8.72 5.72
C LYS A 9 5.62 -8.42 6.63
N ASN A 10 6.57 -7.59 6.20
CA ASN A 10 7.71 -7.15 7.01
C ASN A 10 7.25 -6.36 8.25
N LEU A 11 6.15 -5.61 8.13
CA LEU A 11 5.51 -4.93 9.25
C LEU A 11 4.65 -5.87 10.12
N GLY A 12 4.49 -7.14 9.75
CA GLY A 12 3.60 -8.09 10.44
C GLY A 12 2.12 -7.73 10.36
N LEU A 13 1.71 -6.91 9.38
CA LEU A 13 0.35 -6.38 9.30
C LEU A 13 -0.54 -7.20 8.37
N THR A 14 -1.83 -7.28 8.71
CA THR A 14 -2.87 -7.74 7.78
C THR A 14 -3.21 -6.65 6.76
N GLN A 15 -3.85 -7.04 5.65
CA GLN A 15 -4.31 -6.07 4.63
C GLN A 15 -5.29 -5.05 5.22
N LYS A 16 -6.10 -5.45 6.20
CA LYS A 16 -7.04 -4.56 6.89
C LYS A 16 -6.29 -3.52 7.71
N GLN A 17 -5.35 -3.95 8.57
CA GLN A 17 -4.59 -3.05 9.44
C GLN A 17 -3.74 -2.05 8.64
N LEU A 18 -3.12 -2.50 7.54
CA LEU A 18 -2.35 -1.57 6.70
C LEU A 18 -3.26 -0.57 5.98
N ALA A 19 -4.42 -1.00 5.48
CA ALA A 19 -5.41 -0.11 4.89
C ALA A 19 -5.93 0.93 5.92
N GLU A 20 -6.18 0.50 7.16
CA GLU A 20 -6.58 1.38 8.26
C GLU A 20 -5.49 2.41 8.58
N ARG A 21 -4.21 2.01 8.63
CA ARG A 21 -3.08 2.94 8.83
C ARG A 21 -2.99 4.00 7.72
N ILE A 22 -3.16 3.59 6.46
CA ILE A 22 -3.13 4.50 5.30
C ILE A 22 -4.41 5.36 5.25
N GLY A 23 -5.47 5.00 5.98
CA GLY A 23 -6.75 5.69 5.95
C GLY A 23 -7.52 5.45 4.65
N ILE A 24 -7.57 4.20 4.20
CA ILE A 24 -8.33 3.72 3.03
C ILE A 24 -9.12 2.44 3.36
N SER A 25 -10.04 2.04 2.50
CA SER A 25 -10.78 0.79 2.69
C SER A 25 -9.91 -0.44 2.36
N LYS A 26 -10.10 -1.53 3.12
CA LYS A 26 -9.47 -2.84 2.87
C LYS A 26 -9.68 -3.30 1.42
N SER A 27 -10.89 -3.14 0.88
CA SER A 27 -11.21 -3.55 -0.50
C SER A 27 -10.36 -2.78 -1.52
N TYR A 28 -10.20 -1.47 -1.32
CA TYR A 28 -9.35 -0.65 -2.18
C TYR A 28 -7.88 -1.07 -2.10
N TYR A 29 -7.35 -1.23 -0.87
CA TYR A 29 -6.00 -1.73 -0.66
C TYR A 29 -5.78 -3.11 -1.30
N SER A 30 -6.70 -4.06 -1.14
CA SER A 30 -6.58 -5.41 -1.70
C SER A 30 -6.60 -5.40 -3.22
N LYS A 31 -7.39 -4.53 -3.87
CA LYS A 31 -7.38 -4.37 -5.33
C LYS A 31 -6.05 -3.84 -5.82
N ILE A 32 -5.45 -2.94 -5.05
CA ILE A 32 -4.11 -2.45 -5.31
C ILE A 32 -3.17 -3.66 -5.14
N GLU A 33 -3.07 -4.27 -3.94
CA GLU A 33 -2.16 -5.41 -3.61
C GLU A 33 -2.22 -6.53 -4.64
N GLY A 34 -3.43 -6.87 -5.11
CA GLY A 34 -3.67 -7.90 -6.10
C GLY A 34 -3.43 -7.49 -7.56
N ASN A 35 -2.84 -6.33 -7.85
CA ASN A 35 -2.65 -5.78 -9.20
C ASN A 35 -3.95 -5.52 -10.00
N PHE A 36 -5.13 -5.63 -9.38
CA PHE A 36 -6.42 -5.36 -10.04
C PHE A 36 -6.65 -3.87 -10.29
N LYS A 37 -5.96 -2.99 -9.56
CA LYS A 37 -6.05 -1.54 -9.73
C LYS A 37 -4.70 -0.88 -9.46
N LYS A 38 -4.30 0.06 -10.30
CA LYS A 38 -3.11 0.88 -10.04
C LYS A 38 -3.36 1.86 -8.88
N PRO A 39 -2.37 2.10 -8.00
CA PRO A 39 -2.48 3.14 -6.98
C PRO A 39 -2.66 4.50 -7.66
N GLY A 40 -3.72 5.22 -7.30
CA GLY A 40 -3.94 6.59 -7.76
C GLY A 40 -3.15 7.60 -6.92
N ARG A 41 -3.14 8.88 -7.35
CA ARG A 41 -2.48 9.97 -6.61
C ARG A 41 -2.89 10.03 -5.13
N GLY A 42 -4.19 9.97 -4.84
CA GLY A 42 -4.67 10.02 -3.46
C GLY A 42 -4.22 8.84 -2.60
N PHE A 43 -3.97 7.66 -3.19
CA PHE A 43 -3.37 6.55 -2.46
C PHE A 43 -1.89 6.83 -2.17
N LEU A 44 -1.14 7.33 -3.16
CA LEU A 44 0.28 7.65 -3.00
C LEU A 44 0.51 8.76 -1.97
N GLU A 45 -0.31 9.82 -1.97
CA GLU A 45 -0.24 10.88 -0.95
C GLU A 45 -0.50 10.33 0.45
N LYS A 46 -1.59 9.57 0.63
CA LYS A 46 -1.91 8.94 1.92
C LYS A 46 -0.80 8.00 2.37
N PHE A 47 -0.25 7.21 1.45
CA PHE A 47 0.86 6.32 1.74
C PHE A 47 2.11 7.10 2.16
N LYS A 48 2.47 8.19 1.46
CA LYS A 48 3.62 9.03 1.83
C LYS A 48 3.43 9.69 3.19
N ASN A 49 2.23 10.17 3.47
CA ASN A 49 1.91 10.80 4.74
C ASN A 49 1.96 9.81 5.90
N THR A 50 1.56 8.55 5.65
CA THR A 50 1.60 7.47 6.66
C THR A 50 3.02 6.93 6.85
N PHE A 51 3.78 6.88 5.76
CA PHE A 51 5.12 6.29 5.69
C PHE A 51 6.10 7.25 4.99
N PRO A 52 6.46 8.38 5.64
CA PRO A 52 7.26 9.43 5.01
C PRO A 52 8.67 8.97 4.65
N ASN A 53 9.22 8.02 5.41
CA ASN A 53 10.57 7.49 5.21
C ASN A 53 10.62 6.30 4.25
N GLU A 54 9.47 5.80 3.78
CA GLU A 54 9.44 4.65 2.88
C GLU A 54 9.66 5.06 1.43
N ASP A 55 10.28 4.15 0.69
CA ASP A 55 10.57 4.34 -0.71
C ASP A 55 9.33 4.07 -1.57
N MET A 56 8.90 5.08 -2.32
CA MET A 56 7.77 4.99 -3.26
C MET A 56 8.06 4.09 -4.47
N ASN A 57 9.33 3.71 -4.69
CA ASN A 57 9.73 2.77 -5.73
C ASN A 57 9.01 1.42 -5.63
N ILE A 58 8.45 1.05 -4.46
CA ILE A 58 7.62 -0.16 -4.31
C ILE A 58 6.41 -0.20 -5.25
N PHE A 59 5.95 0.95 -5.74
CA PHE A 59 4.83 1.07 -6.68
C PHE A 59 5.25 1.13 -8.16
N PHE A 60 6.54 1.34 -8.43
CA PHE A 60 7.08 1.51 -9.78
C PHE A 60 7.91 0.30 -10.24
N LYS A 61 8.39 -0.55 -9.32
CA LYS A 61 9.03 -1.83 -9.65
C LYS A 61 7.96 -2.85 -10.11
N GLN A 62 7.98 -3.20 -11.40
CA GLN A 62 7.12 -4.23 -12.00
C GLN A 62 7.65 -5.64 -11.72
#